data_AF-A0A4Q3DEG0-F1
#
_entry.id   AF-A0A4Q3DEG0-F1
#
_cell.length_a   1.000
_cell.length_b   1.000
_cell.length_c   1.000
_cell.angle_alpha   90.00
_cell.angle_beta   90.00
_cell.angle_gamma   90.00
#
_symmetry.space_group_name_H-M   'P 1'
#
loop_
_entity.id
_entity.type
_entity.pdbx_description
1 polymer ?
#
loop_
_entity_poly.entity_id
_entity_poly.type
_entity_poly.pdbx_seq_one_letter_code
_entity_poly.pdbx_strand_id
1 'polypeptide(L)'
;MGYEGLDFDDIAGGVSPAFVETLYKKYKADPSGIEPGWRAWFEGLEGSAQGPSWKQANWPLTDTDSLTAALDPTQMEPAPKPAKGGAAAPAPKAAVSEADIARAAGDSIRAMLLIRTYRVRGHLAANLDPLGLARQDLPEDLKTEYHGFGDDQLDTPIYLGGVLGLQWGTVREIVAILRANYCGNVGLEYMHIADVEERRFLQDRMEGKDKEIQFSPEGKKAILSKVIEAEQWERFCGKKYVGTKRFGLDGGEAMIPAMEAIIKYGGAGGVREIVYGMAHRGRLNMLANVMSKPFRVIFHEFGGGSSNPDDVAGSGDVKYHLGTSTDREFDGVNVHMSLVANPSHLEAADPVVLGKVRALQTMRSDLADHTQVLPVLIHGDAAFAGQGIVWECLGFSGIRGYNTGGCIHFVINNQIGFTTSPQFARSSPYPSDVAKGVMAPILHVNGDDPEAVTFACKVAIEYRQTFKRDIVIDMWCYRRFGHNEGDEPSFTQPLMYAKIKNHPGVSEVYAKRLVEQGVIDAGFTDQKVQQFTDLLEGEFEAGKSYLANKADWFAGRWSGLGAPGDSESARRSVDT
;
A
#
# COMPACT_ATOMS: atom_id res chain seq x y z
N MET A 1 69.32 -4.04 34.98
CA MET A 1 69.01 -3.28 36.21
C MET A 1 67.54 -3.52 36.53
N GLY A 2 67.22 -4.05 37.72
CA GLY A 2 65.94 -3.74 38.38
C GLY A 2 64.94 -4.85 38.71
N TYR A 3 65.26 -6.14 38.72
CA TYR A 3 64.26 -7.19 39.06
C TYR A 3 64.75 -8.25 40.06
N GLU A 4 65.75 -7.94 40.88
CA GLU A 4 66.12 -8.84 41.98
C GLU A 4 65.16 -8.63 43.16
N GLY A 5 64.26 -9.60 43.39
CA GLY A 5 63.31 -9.62 44.52
C GLY A 5 61.84 -9.38 44.18
N LEU A 6 61.47 -9.28 42.89
CA LEU A 6 60.08 -9.17 42.45
C LEU A 6 59.52 -10.56 42.08
N ASP A 7 58.24 -10.80 42.40
CA ASP A 7 57.53 -12.02 42.00
C ASP A 7 57.35 -12.03 40.47
N PHE A 8 57.61 -13.17 39.86
CA PHE A 8 57.57 -13.31 38.40
C PHE A 8 56.14 -13.15 37.87
N ASP A 9 55.12 -13.49 38.66
CA ASP A 9 53.71 -13.32 38.29
C ASP A 9 53.32 -11.83 38.16
N ASP A 10 53.87 -10.95 38.99
CA ASP A 10 53.65 -9.50 38.88
C ASP A 10 54.34 -8.92 37.64
N ILE A 11 55.50 -9.46 37.27
CA ILE A 11 56.20 -9.10 36.04
C ILE A 11 55.39 -9.57 34.83
N ALA A 12 54.89 -10.80 34.85
CA ALA A 12 54.11 -11.38 33.76
C ALA A 12 52.77 -10.65 33.54
N GLY A 13 52.09 -10.24 34.61
CA GLY A 13 50.84 -9.48 34.56
C GLY A 13 50.99 -8.05 34.03
N GLY A 14 52.20 -7.47 34.09
CA GLY A 14 52.49 -6.11 33.63
C GLY A 14 52.87 -5.99 32.14
N VAL A 15 53.00 -7.10 31.40
CA VAL A 15 53.48 -7.09 30.02
C VAL A 15 52.33 -7.07 29.01
N SER A 16 52.57 -6.47 27.84
CA SER A 16 51.56 -6.37 26.76
C SER A 16 51.05 -7.77 26.34
N PRO A 17 49.72 -7.96 26.19
CA PRO A 17 49.14 -9.24 25.78
C PRO A 17 49.69 -9.80 24.46
N ALA A 18 49.99 -8.93 23.49
CA ALA A 18 50.54 -9.34 22.21
C ALA A 18 51.97 -9.91 22.33
N PHE A 19 52.74 -9.44 23.32
CA PHE A 19 54.07 -9.94 23.60
C PHE A 19 54.01 -11.32 24.28
N VAL A 20 53.11 -11.50 25.24
CA VAL A 20 52.87 -12.79 25.91
C VAL A 20 52.40 -13.84 24.89
N GLU A 21 51.49 -13.49 23.98
CA GLU A 21 51.01 -14.41 22.95
C GLU A 21 52.11 -14.84 21.97
N THR A 22 53.01 -13.91 21.61
CA THR A 22 54.17 -14.19 20.75
C THR A 22 55.17 -15.11 21.45
N LEU A 23 55.42 -14.88 22.75
CA LEU A 23 56.28 -15.73 23.58
C LEU A 23 55.67 -17.13 23.77
N TYR A 24 54.36 -17.22 23.93
CA TYR A 24 53.66 -18.50 24.06
C TYR A 24 53.75 -19.34 22.77
N LYS A 25 53.62 -18.71 21.60
CA LYS A 25 53.84 -19.39 20.31
C LYS A 25 55.26 -19.93 20.18
N LYS A 26 56.26 -19.20 20.67
CA LYS A 26 57.66 -19.67 20.72
C LYS A 26 57.83 -20.82 21.71
N TYR A 27 57.23 -20.74 22.90
CA TYR A 27 57.21 -21.82 23.88
C TYR A 27 56.61 -23.11 23.31
N LYS A 28 55.48 -23.03 22.60
CA LYS A 28 54.86 -24.21 21.95
C LYS A 28 55.73 -24.84 20.86
N ALA A 29 56.57 -24.06 20.19
CA ALA A 29 57.45 -24.54 19.14
C ALA A 29 58.78 -25.11 19.69
N ASP A 30 59.39 -24.44 20.65
CA ASP A 30 60.59 -24.88 21.36
C ASP A 30 60.60 -24.31 22.80
N PRO A 31 60.19 -25.11 23.80
CA PRO A 31 60.16 -24.69 25.19
C PRO A 31 61.55 -24.28 25.71
N SER A 32 62.62 -24.89 25.19
CA SER A 32 63.99 -24.67 25.66
C SER A 32 64.57 -23.32 25.22
N GLY A 33 63.98 -22.70 24.18
CA GLY A 33 64.41 -21.45 23.58
C GLY A 33 63.86 -20.17 24.24
N ILE A 34 63.01 -20.29 25.27
CA ILE A 34 62.52 -19.14 26.06
C ILE A 34 63.12 -19.11 27.48
N GLU A 35 63.11 -17.92 28.09
CA GLU A 35 63.64 -17.70 29.43
C GLU A 35 62.96 -18.61 30.48
N PRO A 36 63.70 -19.17 31.46
CA PRO A 36 63.17 -20.13 32.43
C PRO A 36 61.94 -19.65 33.22
N GLY A 37 61.85 -18.36 33.55
CA GLY A 37 60.68 -17.81 34.26
C GLY A 37 59.40 -17.91 33.43
N TRP A 38 59.45 -17.50 32.16
CA TRP A 38 58.31 -17.62 31.24
C TRP A 38 57.95 -19.08 30.95
N ARG A 39 58.96 -19.96 30.89
CA ARG A 39 58.72 -21.40 30.71
C ARG A 39 57.94 -21.99 31.88
N ALA A 40 58.40 -21.75 33.11
CA ALA A 40 57.73 -22.23 34.32
C ALA A 40 56.30 -21.66 34.43
N TRP A 41 56.11 -20.40 34.04
CA TRP A 41 54.80 -19.76 34.01
C TRP A 41 53.84 -20.43 33.02
N PHE A 42 54.26 -20.67 31.76
CA PHE A 42 53.43 -21.36 30.78
C PHE A 42 53.20 -22.85 31.11
N GLU A 43 54.19 -23.54 31.69
CA GLU A 43 54.03 -24.90 32.21
C GLU A 43 52.99 -24.94 33.34
N GLY A 44 53.01 -23.97 34.26
CA GLY A 44 52.00 -23.81 35.30
C GLY A 44 50.61 -23.50 34.76
N LEU A 45 50.51 -22.71 33.68
CA LEU A 45 49.25 -22.35 33.02
C LEU A 45 48.62 -23.55 32.28
N GLU A 46 49.43 -24.39 31.66
CA GLU A 46 48.98 -25.64 31.04
C GLU A 46 48.66 -26.73 32.08
N GLY A 47 49.41 -26.77 33.19
CA GLY A 47 49.16 -27.69 34.30
C GLY A 47 47.90 -27.33 35.12
N SER A 48 47.45 -26.08 35.10
CA SER A 48 46.27 -25.60 35.83
C SER A 48 44.97 -25.62 35.01
N ALA A 49 45.02 -25.94 33.72
CA ALA A 49 43.84 -26.22 32.90
C ALA A 49 43.29 -27.63 33.13
N GLN A 50 43.00 -27.99 34.38
CA GLN A 50 42.06 -29.10 34.63
C GLN A 50 40.66 -28.58 34.31
N GLY A 51 39.99 -29.21 33.34
CA GLY A 51 38.62 -28.89 32.97
C GLY A 51 37.67 -28.86 34.19
N PRO A 52 36.49 -28.25 34.06
CA PRO A 52 35.56 -28.06 35.17
C PRO A 52 35.35 -29.36 35.98
N SER A 53 35.41 -29.28 37.31
CA SER A 53 35.36 -30.43 38.24
C SER A 53 34.07 -31.26 38.16
N TRP A 54 33.06 -30.79 37.44
CA TRP A 54 31.78 -31.49 37.18
C TRP A 54 31.76 -32.26 35.85
N LYS A 55 32.83 -32.18 35.05
CA LYS A 55 32.95 -32.91 33.78
C LYS A 55 33.54 -34.29 34.05
N GLN A 56 32.69 -35.26 34.35
CA GLN A 56 33.11 -36.66 34.37
C GLN A 56 33.49 -37.11 32.95
N ALA A 57 34.68 -37.68 32.78
CA ALA A 57 35.16 -38.18 31.48
C ALA A 57 34.29 -39.34 30.92
N ASN A 58 33.41 -39.88 31.75
CA ASN A 58 32.63 -41.09 31.49
C ASN A 58 31.13 -40.75 31.35
N TRP A 59 30.80 -39.48 31.12
CA TRP A 59 29.42 -39.01 30.97
C TRP A 59 29.13 -38.48 29.54
N PRO A 60 28.06 -38.96 28.89
CA PRO A 60 27.12 -39.98 29.40
C PRO A 60 27.75 -41.37 29.41
N LEU A 61 27.36 -42.18 30.39
CA LEU A 61 27.76 -43.59 30.48
C LEU A 61 27.19 -44.32 29.25
N THR A 62 28.06 -44.91 28.42
CA THR A 62 27.66 -45.63 27.21
C THR A 62 27.16 -47.05 27.48
N ASP A 63 27.41 -47.59 28.68
CA ASP A 63 26.95 -48.92 29.11
C ASP A 63 26.04 -48.80 30.33
N THR A 64 24.73 -48.60 30.11
CA THR A 64 23.69 -48.74 31.15
C THR A 64 23.09 -50.15 31.10
N ASP A 65 22.67 -50.69 32.24
CA ASP A 65 21.94 -51.96 32.27
C ASP A 65 20.57 -51.84 31.56
N SER A 66 19.99 -52.98 31.20
CA SER A 66 18.76 -53.05 30.42
C SER A 66 17.54 -52.41 31.10
N LEU A 67 17.54 -52.31 32.44
CA LEU A 67 16.46 -51.70 33.20
C LEU A 67 16.57 -50.17 33.18
N THR A 68 17.79 -49.64 33.25
CA THR A 68 18.05 -48.20 33.25
C THR A 68 17.91 -47.61 31.84
N ALA A 69 18.34 -48.34 30.80
CA ALA A 69 18.12 -47.97 29.41
C ALA A 69 16.62 -47.89 29.04
N ALA A 70 15.78 -48.74 29.64
CA ALA A 70 14.33 -48.75 29.41
C ALA A 70 13.58 -47.57 30.07
N LEU A 71 14.24 -46.78 30.92
CA LEU A 71 13.67 -45.62 31.62
C LEU A 71 14.19 -44.28 31.07
N ASP A 72 15.10 -44.30 30.09
CA ASP A 72 15.61 -43.10 29.40
C ASP A 72 14.72 -42.77 28.18
N PRO A 73 13.95 -41.66 28.20
CA PRO A 73 13.06 -41.28 27.10
C PRO A 73 13.81 -40.86 25.82
N THR A 74 15.14 -40.73 25.86
CA THR A 74 15.99 -40.42 24.70
C THR A 74 16.56 -41.65 23.99
N GLN A 75 16.47 -42.85 24.59
CA GLN A 75 16.92 -44.13 24.02
C GLN A 75 15.78 -45.11 23.67
N MET A 76 14.52 -44.66 23.71
CA MET A 76 13.39 -45.45 23.24
C MET A 76 13.45 -45.66 21.73
N GLU A 77 14.14 -46.70 21.27
CA GLU A 77 13.92 -47.24 19.93
C GLU A 77 12.61 -48.04 19.90
N PRO A 78 11.74 -47.85 18.90
CA PRO A 78 10.54 -48.67 18.75
C PRO A 78 10.94 -50.13 18.53
N ALA A 79 10.37 -51.04 19.34
CA ALA A 79 10.68 -52.46 19.28
C ALA A 79 10.57 -53.00 17.83
N PRO A 80 11.57 -53.78 17.34
CA PRO A 80 11.49 -54.37 16.01
C PRO A 80 10.28 -55.30 15.95
N LYS A 81 9.41 -55.07 14.96
CA LYS A 81 8.26 -55.94 14.70
C LYS A 81 8.73 -57.38 14.48
N PRO A 82 8.07 -58.39 15.08
CA PRO A 82 8.42 -59.79 14.82
C PRO A 82 8.27 -60.09 13.33
N ALA A 83 9.29 -60.74 12.76
CA ALA A 83 9.32 -61.17 11.37
C ALA A 83 8.15 -62.13 11.10
N LYS A 84 7.10 -61.62 10.46
CA LYS A 84 6.09 -62.46 9.80
C LYS A 84 6.68 -62.92 8.47
N GLY A 85 6.71 -64.24 8.30
CA GLY A 85 7.23 -64.89 7.11
C GLY A 85 6.56 -64.43 5.82
N GLY A 86 7.37 -64.34 4.77
CA GLY A 86 7.02 -64.75 3.42
C GLY A 86 5.85 -64.03 2.74
N ALA A 87 6.05 -62.75 2.41
CA ALA A 87 5.59 -62.20 1.14
C ALA A 87 6.79 -61.50 0.50
N ALA A 88 7.01 -61.72 -0.80
CA ALA A 88 8.15 -61.16 -1.53
C ALA A 88 8.28 -59.66 -1.23
N ALA A 89 9.44 -59.26 -0.71
CA ALA A 89 9.75 -57.85 -0.50
C ALA A 89 9.60 -57.14 -1.88
N PRO A 90 8.85 -56.03 -1.97
CA PRO A 90 8.88 -55.24 -3.18
C PRO A 90 10.34 -54.86 -3.44
N ALA A 91 10.77 -55.01 -4.70
CA ALA A 91 12.14 -54.70 -5.11
C ALA A 91 12.60 -53.37 -4.51
N PRO A 92 13.86 -53.26 -4.02
CA PRO A 92 14.35 -52.01 -3.46
C PRO A 92 14.14 -50.92 -4.51
N LYS A 93 13.38 -49.88 -4.17
CA LYS A 93 13.32 -48.66 -5.00
C LYS A 93 14.76 -48.22 -5.23
N ALA A 94 15.14 -48.03 -6.49
CA ALA A 94 16.47 -47.57 -6.85
C ALA A 94 16.84 -46.38 -5.96
N ALA A 95 18.04 -46.42 -5.35
CA ALA A 95 18.52 -45.31 -4.54
C ALA A 95 18.53 -44.05 -5.41
N VAL A 96 17.88 -42.98 -4.94
CA VAL A 96 17.88 -41.68 -5.63
C VAL A 96 19.33 -41.24 -5.74
N SER A 97 19.80 -40.93 -6.95
CA SER A 97 21.18 -40.51 -7.13
C SER A 97 21.41 -39.12 -6.51
N GLU A 98 22.62 -38.84 -6.06
CA GLU A 98 22.99 -37.51 -5.56
C GLU A 98 22.72 -36.41 -6.61
N ALA A 99 22.89 -36.75 -7.90
CA ALA A 99 22.57 -35.87 -9.02
C ALA A 99 21.06 -35.57 -9.13
N ASP A 100 20.18 -36.54 -8.85
CA ASP A 100 18.73 -36.32 -8.85
C ASP A 100 18.29 -35.44 -7.67
N ILE A 101 18.91 -35.61 -6.49
CA ILE A 101 18.68 -34.75 -5.32
C ILE A 101 19.12 -33.33 -5.62
N ALA A 102 20.34 -33.16 -6.16
CA ALA A 102 20.88 -31.85 -6.51
C ALA A 102 20.02 -31.15 -7.57
N ARG A 103 19.53 -31.88 -8.59
CA ARG A 103 18.61 -31.35 -9.60
C ARG A 103 17.30 -30.88 -8.96
N ALA A 104 16.65 -31.71 -8.16
CA ALA A 104 15.38 -31.34 -7.51
C ALA A 104 15.52 -30.14 -6.57
N ALA A 105 16.62 -30.06 -5.81
CA ALA A 105 16.93 -28.90 -4.97
C ALA A 105 17.19 -27.65 -5.82
N GLY A 106 17.95 -27.78 -6.92
CA GLY A 106 18.19 -26.72 -7.88
C GLY A 106 16.92 -26.18 -8.52
N ASP A 107 16.01 -27.06 -8.95
CA ASP A 107 14.70 -26.69 -9.52
C ASP A 107 13.86 -25.90 -8.52
N SER A 108 13.84 -26.34 -7.25
CA SER A 108 13.12 -25.66 -6.18
C SER A 108 13.70 -24.26 -5.90
N ILE A 109 15.03 -24.13 -5.87
CA ILE A 109 15.71 -22.82 -5.71
C ILE A 109 15.38 -21.89 -6.88
N ARG A 110 15.46 -22.39 -8.12
CA ARG A 110 15.16 -21.59 -9.33
C ARG A 110 13.70 -21.16 -9.37
N ALA A 111 12.76 -22.03 -8.98
CA ALA A 111 11.35 -21.68 -8.85
C ALA A 111 11.12 -20.60 -7.78
N MET A 112 11.81 -20.68 -6.64
CA MET A 112 11.74 -19.65 -5.59
C MET A 112 12.31 -18.30 -6.03
N LEU A 113 13.38 -18.30 -6.84
CA LEU A 113 13.93 -17.09 -7.44
C LEU A 113 12.96 -16.47 -8.45
N LEU A 114 12.33 -17.28 -9.30
CA LEU A 114 11.29 -16.84 -10.23
C LEU A 114 10.12 -16.17 -9.48
N ILE A 115 9.59 -16.83 -8.44
CA ILE A 115 8.52 -16.28 -7.58
C ILE A 115 8.95 -14.95 -6.98
N ARG A 116 10.17 -14.88 -6.43
CA ARG A 116 10.71 -13.64 -5.88
C ARG A 116 10.81 -12.53 -6.93
N THR A 117 11.23 -12.84 -8.16
CA THR A 117 11.32 -11.83 -9.23
C THR A 117 9.95 -11.25 -9.56
N TYR A 118 8.90 -12.08 -9.66
CA TYR A 118 7.54 -11.57 -9.86
C TYR A 118 7.02 -10.72 -8.70
N ARG A 119 7.33 -11.11 -7.45
CA ARG A 119 6.98 -10.27 -6.27
C ARG A 119 7.65 -8.90 -6.29
N VAL A 120 8.87 -8.81 -6.84
CA VAL A 120 9.64 -7.56 -6.88
C VAL A 120 9.32 -6.73 -8.11
N ARG A 121 9.10 -7.35 -9.27
CA ARG A 121 9.08 -6.69 -10.59
C ARG A 121 7.81 -6.95 -11.40
N GLY A 122 6.91 -7.81 -10.94
CA GLY A 122 5.71 -8.21 -11.69
C GLY A 122 4.79 -7.02 -12.02
N HIS A 123 4.81 -5.99 -11.18
CA HIS A 123 4.11 -4.72 -11.42
C HIS A 123 4.56 -3.99 -12.71
N LEU A 124 5.79 -4.22 -13.19
CA LEU A 124 6.29 -3.73 -14.49
C LEU A 124 5.69 -4.48 -15.70
N ALA A 125 4.96 -5.56 -15.44
CA ALA A 125 4.25 -6.33 -16.45
C ALA A 125 2.73 -6.27 -16.26
N ALA A 126 2.25 -5.43 -15.33
CA ALA A 126 0.84 -5.29 -15.02
C ALA A 126 0.09 -4.52 -16.11
N ASN A 127 -1.16 -4.92 -16.34
CA ASN A 127 -2.09 -4.25 -17.26
C ASN A 127 -2.66 -2.98 -16.62
N LEU A 128 -1.85 -1.93 -16.51
CA LEU A 128 -2.20 -0.71 -15.79
C LEU A 128 -2.80 0.37 -16.68
N ASP A 129 -2.25 0.58 -17.89
CA ASP A 129 -2.65 1.70 -18.75
C ASP A 129 -3.94 1.39 -19.52
N PRO A 130 -5.07 2.09 -19.24
CA PRO A 130 -6.32 1.89 -19.98
C PRO A 130 -6.21 2.20 -21.47
N LEU A 131 -5.28 3.07 -21.86
CA LEU A 131 -5.09 3.49 -23.25
C LEU A 131 -4.17 2.54 -24.02
N GLY A 132 -3.41 1.67 -23.34
CA GLY A 132 -2.42 0.78 -23.97
C GLY A 132 -1.35 1.52 -24.78
N LEU A 133 -1.00 2.75 -24.37
CA LEU A 133 0.01 3.60 -24.97
C LEU A 133 1.38 3.42 -24.29
N ALA A 134 1.36 3.11 -22.99
CA ALA A 134 2.57 2.82 -22.23
C ALA A 134 3.28 1.60 -22.83
N ARG A 135 4.48 1.82 -23.38
CA ARG A 135 5.38 0.75 -23.80
C ARG A 135 6.33 0.45 -22.66
N GLN A 136 6.18 -0.71 -22.05
CA GLN A 136 7.13 -1.21 -21.05
C GLN A 136 7.85 -2.41 -21.68
N ASP A 137 9.17 -2.29 -21.82
CA ASP A 137 9.98 -3.45 -22.15
C ASP A 137 9.92 -4.40 -20.95
N LEU A 138 9.25 -5.54 -21.15
CA LEU A 138 9.11 -6.53 -20.10
C LEU A 138 10.51 -6.96 -19.63
N PRO A 139 10.79 -6.91 -18.32
CA PRO A 139 12.08 -7.34 -17.80
C PRO A 139 12.40 -8.79 -18.22
N GLU A 140 13.60 -8.99 -18.79
CA GLU A 140 14.06 -10.32 -19.24
C GLU A 140 14.05 -11.35 -18.10
N ASP A 141 14.25 -10.90 -16.86
CA ASP A 141 14.23 -11.74 -15.66
C ASP A 141 12.82 -12.20 -15.23
N LEU A 142 11.75 -11.80 -15.92
CA LEU A 142 10.42 -12.42 -15.78
C LEU A 142 10.23 -13.65 -16.67
N LYS A 143 11.11 -13.88 -17.66
CA LYS A 143 11.04 -15.05 -18.54
C LYS A 143 11.53 -16.30 -17.83
N THR A 144 10.89 -17.44 -18.07
CA THR A 144 11.24 -18.73 -17.45
C THR A 144 12.65 -19.18 -17.82
N GLU A 145 13.09 -18.88 -19.03
CA GLU A 145 14.40 -19.25 -19.57
C GLU A 145 15.52 -18.53 -18.82
N TYR A 146 15.28 -17.30 -18.34
CA TYR A 146 16.23 -16.56 -17.52
C TYR A 146 16.55 -17.28 -16.20
N HIS A 147 15.57 -18.01 -15.66
CA HIS A 147 15.72 -18.84 -14.46
C HIS A 147 16.16 -20.28 -14.80
N GLY A 148 16.51 -20.55 -16.05
CA GLY A 148 17.00 -21.85 -16.51
C GLY A 148 15.92 -22.91 -16.69
N PHE A 149 14.66 -22.52 -16.83
CA PHE A 149 13.57 -23.42 -17.22
C PHE A 149 13.30 -23.31 -18.72
N GLY A 150 13.67 -24.35 -19.47
CA GLY A 150 13.30 -24.50 -20.87
C GLY A 150 11.89 -25.06 -21.06
N ASP A 151 11.40 -25.06 -22.30
CA ASP A 151 10.05 -25.54 -22.66
C ASP A 151 9.79 -26.98 -22.20
N ASP A 152 10.81 -27.84 -22.21
CA ASP A 152 10.76 -29.24 -21.79
C ASP A 152 10.58 -29.43 -20.27
N GLN A 153 10.88 -28.40 -19.48
CA GLN A 153 10.83 -28.45 -18.02
C GLN A 153 9.58 -27.80 -17.42
N LEU A 154 8.77 -27.10 -18.24
CA LEU A 154 7.66 -26.28 -17.74
C LEU A 154 6.57 -27.06 -17.01
N ASP A 155 6.41 -28.33 -17.34
CA ASP A 155 5.40 -29.23 -16.79
C ASP A 155 5.97 -30.25 -15.79
N THR A 156 7.25 -30.10 -15.42
CA THR A 156 7.89 -30.95 -14.39
C THR A 156 7.42 -30.53 -12.99
N PRO A 157 6.99 -31.47 -12.13
CA PRO A 157 6.63 -31.16 -10.75
C PRO A 157 7.84 -30.71 -9.93
N ILE A 158 7.71 -29.54 -9.29
CA ILE A 158 8.71 -28.92 -8.41
C ILE A 158 8.14 -28.83 -7.01
N TYR A 159 8.95 -29.12 -6.00
CA TYR A 159 8.57 -28.94 -4.60
C TYR A 159 8.66 -27.46 -4.21
N LEU A 160 7.58 -26.92 -3.66
CA LEU A 160 7.46 -25.49 -3.31
C LEU A 160 7.31 -25.24 -1.81
N GLY A 161 7.12 -26.28 -0.99
CA GLY A 161 7.08 -26.15 0.46
C GLY A 161 5.94 -25.27 1.01
N GLY A 162 4.84 -25.12 0.27
CA GLY A 162 3.67 -24.34 0.66
C GLY A 162 3.61 -22.92 0.09
N VAL A 163 4.63 -22.47 -0.64
CA VAL A 163 4.64 -21.15 -1.29
C VAL A 163 3.56 -21.09 -2.37
N LEU A 164 2.89 -19.94 -2.53
CA LEU A 164 1.68 -19.78 -3.36
C LEU A 164 0.48 -20.66 -2.92
N GLY A 165 0.55 -21.29 -1.74
CA GLY A 165 -0.43 -22.29 -1.31
C GLY A 165 -0.20 -23.67 -1.91
N LEU A 166 0.95 -23.90 -2.57
CA LEU A 166 1.26 -25.15 -3.26
C LEU A 166 2.37 -25.92 -2.53
N GLN A 167 2.14 -27.21 -2.24
CA GLN A 167 3.23 -28.09 -1.80
C GLN A 167 4.10 -28.52 -2.97
N TRP A 168 3.46 -28.79 -4.12
CA TRP A 168 4.09 -29.11 -5.40
C TRP A 168 3.37 -28.32 -6.49
N GLY A 169 4.09 -27.93 -7.53
CA GLY A 169 3.53 -27.24 -8.69
C GLY A 169 4.46 -27.35 -9.90
N THR A 170 3.96 -27.01 -11.08
CA THR A 170 4.79 -26.90 -12.30
C THR A 170 5.18 -25.44 -12.55
N VAL A 171 6.22 -25.19 -13.34
CA VAL A 171 6.60 -23.81 -13.70
C VAL A 171 5.46 -23.11 -14.42
N ARG A 172 4.70 -23.85 -15.26
CA ARG A 172 3.50 -23.32 -15.93
C ARG A 172 2.43 -22.84 -14.94
N GLU A 173 2.13 -23.64 -13.91
CA GLU A 173 1.17 -23.26 -12.88
C GLU A 173 1.67 -22.08 -12.05
N ILE A 174 2.96 -22.10 -11.65
CA ILE A 174 3.59 -21.00 -10.90
C ILE A 174 3.48 -19.68 -11.68
N VAL A 175 3.90 -19.66 -12.95
CA VAL A 175 3.85 -18.46 -13.79
C VAL A 175 2.42 -17.97 -14.01
N ALA A 176 1.46 -18.88 -14.17
CA ALA A 176 0.05 -18.49 -14.32
C ALA A 176 -0.47 -17.77 -13.06
N ILE A 177 -0.20 -18.32 -11.87
CA ILE A 177 -0.56 -17.69 -10.58
C ILE A 177 0.14 -16.33 -10.43
N LEU A 178 1.45 -16.27 -10.69
CA LEU A 178 2.22 -15.03 -10.53
C LEU A 178 1.75 -13.94 -11.50
N ARG A 179 1.41 -14.28 -12.74
CA ARG A 179 0.85 -13.33 -13.71
C ARG A 179 -0.54 -12.84 -13.30
N ALA A 180 -1.41 -13.73 -12.82
CA ALA A 180 -2.73 -13.33 -12.34
C ALA A 180 -2.62 -12.36 -11.14
N ASN A 181 -1.69 -12.61 -10.22
CA ASN A 181 -1.58 -11.87 -8.97
C ASN A 181 -0.78 -10.56 -9.09
N TYR A 182 0.28 -10.53 -9.91
CA TYR A 182 1.21 -9.40 -10.00
C TYR A 182 1.22 -8.67 -11.35
N CYS A 183 0.62 -9.26 -12.39
CA CYS A 183 0.63 -8.71 -13.75
C CYS A 183 -0.78 -8.46 -14.31
N GLY A 184 -1.82 -8.56 -13.47
CA GLY A 184 -3.20 -8.25 -13.84
C GLY A 184 -3.49 -6.75 -13.84
N ASN A 185 -4.73 -6.38 -13.49
CA ASN A 185 -5.17 -4.97 -13.40
C ASN A 185 -4.71 -4.28 -12.10
N VAL A 186 -3.99 -5.00 -11.24
CA VAL A 186 -3.33 -4.49 -10.03
C VAL A 186 -1.86 -4.87 -10.10
N GLY A 187 -0.97 -3.88 -10.03
CA GLY A 187 0.46 -4.07 -9.81
C GLY A 187 0.81 -3.68 -8.37
N LEU A 188 1.52 -4.55 -7.65
CA LEU A 188 1.89 -4.30 -6.24
C LEU A 188 3.40 -4.08 -6.10
N GLU A 189 3.79 -2.93 -5.55
CA GLU A 189 5.14 -2.68 -5.06
C GLU A 189 5.17 -2.69 -3.53
N TYR A 190 5.85 -3.69 -2.97
CA TYR A 190 5.88 -3.89 -1.52
C TYR A 190 7.19 -4.53 -1.02
N MET A 191 7.99 -5.11 -1.90
CA MET A 191 9.21 -5.83 -1.52
C MET A 191 10.32 -4.91 -0.98
N HIS A 192 10.20 -3.58 -1.17
CA HIS A 192 11.07 -2.57 -0.56
C HIS A 192 10.76 -2.31 0.93
N ILE A 193 9.65 -2.84 1.45
CA ILE A 193 9.29 -2.74 2.86
C ILE A 193 10.22 -3.64 3.69
N ALA A 194 10.84 -3.06 4.73
CA ALA A 194 11.73 -3.80 5.61
C ALA A 194 10.97 -4.81 6.49
N ASP A 195 9.82 -4.39 7.03
CA ASP A 195 8.99 -5.21 7.89
C ASP A 195 8.45 -6.47 7.16
N VAL A 196 8.55 -7.62 7.82
CA VAL A 196 8.15 -8.92 7.24
C VAL A 196 6.64 -9.13 7.39
N GLU A 197 6.05 -8.68 8.49
CA GLU A 197 4.61 -8.84 8.76
C GLU A 197 3.79 -7.99 7.80
N GLU A 198 4.23 -6.77 7.51
CA GLU A 198 3.63 -5.91 6.48
C GLU A 198 3.66 -6.56 5.09
N ARG A 199 4.81 -7.14 4.71
CA ARG A 199 4.94 -7.83 3.42
C ARG A 199 4.06 -9.08 3.35
N ARG A 200 4.01 -9.87 4.43
CA ARG A 200 3.14 -11.06 4.50
C ARG A 200 1.67 -10.69 4.45
N PHE A 201 1.27 -9.61 5.13
CA PHE A 201 -0.10 -9.11 5.10
C PHE A 201 -0.59 -8.82 3.67
N LEU A 202 0.28 -8.21 2.85
CA LEU A 202 -0.02 -7.90 1.46
C LEU A 202 0.00 -9.17 0.58
N GLN A 203 0.96 -10.07 0.81
CA GLN A 203 1.00 -11.39 0.16
C GLN A 203 -0.28 -12.18 0.43
N ASP A 204 -0.74 -12.26 1.67
CA ASP A 204 -1.93 -13.03 2.04
C ASP A 204 -3.22 -12.52 1.37
N ARG A 205 -3.25 -11.24 0.96
CA ARG A 205 -4.38 -10.61 0.28
C ARG A 205 -4.32 -10.73 -1.24
N MET A 206 -3.12 -10.76 -1.80
CA MET A 206 -2.87 -10.68 -3.25
C MET A 206 -2.38 -11.99 -3.87
N GLU A 207 -1.78 -12.88 -3.09
CA GLU A 207 -1.03 -14.03 -3.58
C GLU A 207 -1.70 -15.37 -3.26
N GLY A 208 -1.99 -16.14 -4.30
CA GLY A 208 -2.55 -17.48 -4.24
C GLY A 208 -3.34 -17.81 -5.50
N LYS A 209 -3.79 -19.05 -5.61
CA LYS A 209 -4.62 -19.52 -6.75
C LYS A 209 -6.04 -18.94 -6.74
N ASP A 210 -6.58 -18.71 -5.54
CA ASP A 210 -7.96 -18.26 -5.31
C ASP A 210 -8.02 -16.80 -4.83
N LYS A 211 -7.03 -15.98 -5.20
CA LYS A 211 -6.93 -14.57 -4.80
C LYS A 211 -7.35 -13.58 -5.89
N GLU A 212 -8.09 -14.07 -6.88
CA GLU A 212 -8.74 -13.20 -7.85
C GLU A 212 -9.70 -12.23 -7.15
N ILE A 213 -9.80 -11.01 -7.68
CA ILE A 213 -10.67 -9.97 -7.14
C ILE A 213 -12.12 -10.37 -7.39
N GLN A 214 -12.85 -10.62 -6.32
CA GLN A 214 -14.25 -11.03 -6.39
C GLN A 214 -15.15 -10.12 -5.56
N PHE A 215 -16.22 -9.68 -6.20
CA PHE A 215 -17.35 -9.01 -5.55
C PHE A 215 -18.63 -9.81 -5.77
N SER A 216 -19.57 -9.72 -4.83
CA SER A 216 -20.91 -10.28 -5.03
C SER A 216 -21.60 -9.59 -6.22
N PRO A 217 -22.62 -10.23 -6.83
CA PRO A 217 -23.40 -9.60 -7.90
C PRO A 217 -23.95 -8.22 -7.51
N GLU A 218 -24.39 -8.06 -6.26
CA GLU A 218 -24.87 -6.79 -5.70
C GLU A 218 -23.74 -5.77 -5.56
N GLY A 219 -22.56 -6.20 -5.11
CA GLY A 219 -21.37 -5.35 -5.05
C GLY A 219 -20.97 -4.83 -6.43
N LYS A 220 -20.97 -5.70 -7.44
CA LYS A 220 -20.70 -5.33 -8.83
C LYS A 220 -21.70 -4.31 -9.37
N LYS A 221 -23.00 -4.52 -9.12
CA LYS A 221 -24.08 -3.57 -9.49
C LYS A 221 -23.94 -2.22 -8.78
N ALA A 222 -23.54 -2.24 -7.50
CA ALA A 222 -23.32 -1.01 -6.72
C ALA A 222 -22.12 -0.21 -7.25
N ILE A 223 -21.01 -0.89 -7.53
CA ILE A 223 -19.82 -0.28 -8.15
C ILE A 223 -20.19 0.34 -9.50
N LEU A 224 -20.87 -0.40 -10.39
CA LEU A 224 -21.28 0.13 -11.69
C LEU A 224 -22.22 1.34 -11.53
N SER A 225 -23.18 1.28 -10.60
CA SER A 225 -24.09 2.40 -10.34
C SER A 225 -23.33 3.67 -9.94
N LYS A 226 -22.30 3.54 -9.08
CA LYS A 226 -21.44 4.67 -8.69
C LYS A 226 -20.59 5.22 -9.82
N VAL A 227 -20.08 4.37 -10.71
CA VAL A 227 -19.39 4.84 -11.93
C VAL A 227 -20.35 5.59 -12.86
N ILE A 228 -21.59 5.10 -13.01
CA ILE A 228 -22.62 5.78 -13.81
C ILE A 228 -22.97 7.15 -13.20
N GLU A 229 -23.19 7.24 -11.89
CA GLU A 229 -23.42 8.50 -11.18
C GLU A 229 -22.28 9.49 -11.42
N ALA A 230 -21.02 9.03 -11.33
CA ALA A 230 -19.84 9.84 -11.58
C ALA A 230 -19.78 10.37 -13.01
N GLU A 231 -20.01 9.52 -14.02
CA GLU A 231 -20.00 9.93 -15.44
C GLU A 231 -21.16 10.86 -15.79
N GLN A 232 -22.37 10.55 -15.32
CA GLN A 232 -23.55 11.36 -15.62
C GLN A 232 -23.47 12.73 -14.95
N TRP A 233 -22.87 12.84 -13.77
CA TRP A 233 -22.56 14.12 -13.14
C TRP A 233 -21.71 15.01 -14.07
N GLU A 234 -20.60 14.49 -14.60
CA GLU A 234 -19.71 15.26 -15.49
C GLU A 234 -20.39 15.67 -16.80
N ARG A 235 -21.19 14.75 -17.37
CA ARG A 235 -21.97 15.00 -18.59
C ARG A 235 -23.05 16.06 -18.33
N PHE A 236 -23.73 16.01 -17.20
CA PHE A 236 -24.76 16.96 -16.83
C PHE A 236 -24.18 18.36 -16.65
N CYS A 237 -23.09 18.49 -15.89
CA CYS A 237 -22.39 19.76 -15.73
C CYS A 237 -21.89 20.31 -17.09
N GLY A 238 -21.33 19.45 -17.95
CA GLY A 238 -20.89 19.84 -19.28
C GLY A 238 -22.02 20.35 -20.19
N LYS A 239 -23.25 19.84 -20.03
CA LYS A 239 -24.43 20.30 -20.77
C LYS A 239 -25.01 21.61 -20.21
N LYS A 240 -25.12 21.75 -18.89
CA LYS A 240 -25.79 22.88 -18.25
C LYS A 240 -24.89 24.12 -18.10
N TYR A 241 -23.57 23.93 -18.01
CA TYR A 241 -22.60 24.99 -17.75
C TYR A 241 -21.50 25.05 -18.83
N VAL A 242 -21.92 25.19 -20.09
CA VAL A 242 -21.02 25.24 -21.25
C VAL A 242 -19.96 26.34 -21.08
N GLY A 243 -18.70 26.00 -21.31
CA GLY A 243 -17.56 26.93 -21.20
C GLY A 243 -17.10 27.22 -19.76
N THR A 244 -17.75 26.66 -18.75
CA THR A 244 -17.31 26.80 -17.36
C THR A 244 -16.26 25.74 -17.04
N LYS A 245 -15.10 26.19 -16.51
CA LYS A 245 -14.04 25.29 -16.07
C LYS A 245 -14.51 24.50 -14.85
N ARG A 246 -14.52 23.17 -14.97
CA ARG A 246 -14.94 22.25 -13.90
C ARG A 246 -13.85 21.28 -13.47
N PHE A 247 -12.83 21.06 -14.31
CA PHE A 247 -11.76 20.09 -14.07
C PHE A 247 -12.31 18.69 -13.77
N GLY A 248 -13.19 18.23 -14.66
CA GLY A 248 -13.99 17.02 -14.44
C GLY A 248 -13.19 15.75 -14.25
N LEU A 249 -13.81 14.75 -13.65
CA LEU A 249 -13.22 13.43 -13.44
C LEU A 249 -13.21 12.56 -14.71
N ASP A 250 -13.67 13.07 -15.85
CA ASP A 250 -13.87 12.28 -17.09
C ASP A 250 -12.63 11.42 -17.45
N GLY A 251 -12.78 10.10 -17.38
CA GLY A 251 -11.73 9.10 -17.56
C GLY A 251 -11.04 8.59 -16.29
N GLY A 252 -11.50 8.97 -15.09
CA GLY A 252 -11.02 8.54 -13.78
C GLY A 252 -12.16 8.23 -12.80
N GLU A 253 -13.35 7.90 -13.31
CA GLU A 253 -14.59 7.76 -12.55
C GLU A 253 -14.57 6.60 -11.55
N ALA A 254 -13.68 5.61 -11.74
CA ALA A 254 -13.46 4.52 -10.80
C ALA A 254 -13.00 4.98 -9.40
N MET A 255 -12.51 6.23 -9.26
CA MET A 255 -12.21 6.81 -7.95
C MET A 255 -13.44 6.87 -7.04
N ILE A 256 -14.62 7.16 -7.58
CA ILE A 256 -15.84 7.38 -6.78
C ILE A 256 -16.26 6.12 -5.99
N PRO A 257 -16.49 4.94 -6.60
CA PRO A 257 -16.76 3.73 -5.84
C PRO A 257 -15.59 3.31 -4.92
N ALA A 258 -14.36 3.66 -5.27
CA ALA A 258 -13.20 3.34 -4.46
C ALA A 258 -13.14 4.16 -3.16
N MET A 259 -13.50 5.45 -3.21
CA MET A 259 -13.63 6.29 -2.01
C MET A 259 -14.76 5.78 -1.09
N GLU A 260 -15.88 5.32 -1.66
CA GLU A 260 -16.97 4.69 -0.90
C GLU A 260 -16.48 3.45 -0.11
N ALA A 261 -15.56 2.67 -0.67
CA ALA A 261 -14.94 1.54 0.03
C ALA A 261 -14.09 1.99 1.23
N ILE A 262 -13.32 3.08 1.12
CA ILE A 262 -12.56 3.63 2.24
C ILE A 262 -13.50 4.00 3.40
N ILE A 263 -14.63 4.65 3.10
CA ILE A 263 -15.57 5.07 4.14
C ILE A 263 -16.23 3.84 4.78
N LYS A 264 -16.73 2.90 3.98
CA LYS A 264 -17.40 1.69 4.48
C LYS A 264 -16.49 0.83 5.35
N TYR A 265 -15.35 0.40 4.80
CA TYR A 265 -14.44 -0.50 5.51
C TYR A 265 -13.67 0.22 6.61
N GLY A 266 -13.36 1.51 6.43
CA GLY A 266 -12.79 2.35 7.49
C GLY A 266 -13.72 2.49 8.67
N GLY A 267 -15.00 2.79 8.42
CA GLY A 267 -16.03 2.89 9.46
C GLY A 267 -16.16 1.60 10.28
N ALA A 268 -16.26 0.46 9.58
CA ALA A 268 -16.24 -0.87 10.21
C ALA A 268 -14.94 -1.14 10.99
N GLY A 269 -13.80 -0.65 10.50
CA GLY A 269 -12.49 -0.71 11.12
C GLY A 269 -12.23 0.31 12.23
N GLY A 270 -13.24 1.07 12.67
CA GLY A 270 -13.14 2.00 13.80
C GLY A 270 -12.94 3.48 13.44
N VAL A 271 -12.81 3.82 12.16
CA VAL A 271 -12.77 5.22 11.71
C VAL A 271 -14.11 5.89 12.00
N ARG A 272 -14.05 7.11 12.51
CA ARG A 272 -15.22 7.96 12.82
C ARG A 272 -15.13 9.32 12.16
N GLU A 273 -13.94 9.68 11.68
CA GLU A 273 -13.71 10.95 11.01
C GLU A 273 -12.69 10.79 9.88
N ILE A 274 -13.02 11.28 8.69
CA ILE A 274 -12.12 11.30 7.55
C ILE A 274 -11.88 12.76 7.14
N VAL A 275 -10.61 13.13 7.03
CA VAL A 275 -10.21 14.44 6.53
C VAL A 275 -9.58 14.27 5.17
N TYR A 276 -10.23 14.82 4.15
CA TYR A 276 -9.76 14.81 2.78
C TYR A 276 -8.95 16.07 2.46
N GLY A 277 -7.84 15.88 1.76
CA GLY A 277 -7.18 16.90 0.95
C GLY A 277 -7.24 16.48 -0.51
N MET A 278 -7.57 17.40 -1.41
CA MET A 278 -7.51 17.12 -2.85
C MET A 278 -7.27 18.36 -3.68
N ALA A 279 -6.71 18.17 -4.87
CA ALA A 279 -6.59 19.18 -5.91
C ALA A 279 -7.94 19.45 -6.62
N HIS A 280 -7.90 20.03 -7.83
CA HIS A 280 -9.09 20.38 -8.61
C HIS A 280 -9.74 19.17 -9.32
N ARG A 281 -8.96 18.15 -9.71
CA ARG A 281 -9.42 17.07 -10.59
C ARG A 281 -10.53 16.25 -9.93
N GLY A 282 -11.72 16.28 -10.53
CA GLY A 282 -12.89 15.57 -10.02
C GLY A 282 -13.42 16.08 -8.68
N ARG A 283 -13.01 17.27 -8.21
CA ARG A 283 -13.41 17.78 -6.89
C ARG A 283 -14.92 17.98 -6.76
N LEU A 284 -15.57 18.49 -7.80
CA LEU A 284 -17.03 18.66 -7.79
C LEU A 284 -17.74 17.30 -7.72
N ASN A 285 -17.18 16.29 -8.38
CA ASN A 285 -17.67 14.92 -8.32
C ASN A 285 -17.50 14.34 -6.90
N MET A 286 -16.34 14.54 -6.28
CA MET A 286 -16.09 14.17 -4.88
C MET A 286 -17.07 14.87 -3.93
N LEU A 287 -17.31 16.17 -4.10
CA LEU A 287 -18.28 16.93 -3.31
C LEU A 287 -19.69 16.36 -3.43
N ALA A 288 -20.12 16.08 -4.65
CA ALA A 288 -21.49 15.64 -4.95
C ALA A 288 -21.72 14.18 -4.56
N ASN A 289 -20.87 13.28 -5.06
CA ASN A 289 -21.12 11.83 -5.05
C ASN A 289 -20.48 11.09 -3.87
N VAL A 290 -19.50 11.69 -3.18
CA VAL A 290 -18.86 11.08 -2.00
C VAL A 290 -19.17 11.88 -0.73
N MET A 291 -18.80 13.16 -0.70
CA MET A 291 -19.13 14.05 0.41
C MET A 291 -20.65 14.25 0.55
N SER A 292 -21.46 13.93 -0.45
CA SER A 292 -22.92 14.07 -0.39
C SER A 292 -23.37 15.51 -0.09
N LYS A 293 -22.59 16.50 -0.56
CA LYS A 293 -23.04 17.90 -0.53
C LYS A 293 -24.28 17.99 -1.44
N PRO A 294 -25.41 18.56 -0.96
CA PRO A 294 -26.65 18.53 -1.72
C PRO A 294 -26.49 19.14 -3.11
N PHE A 295 -26.94 18.43 -4.15
CA PHE A 295 -26.75 18.82 -5.55
C PHE A 295 -27.27 20.23 -5.85
N ARG A 296 -28.47 20.59 -5.36
CA ARG A 296 -29.02 21.95 -5.51
C ARG A 296 -28.10 23.06 -4.99
N VAL A 297 -27.36 22.81 -3.92
CA VAL A 297 -26.42 23.80 -3.35
C VAL A 297 -25.23 23.95 -4.29
N ILE A 298 -24.69 22.83 -4.77
CA ILE A 298 -23.60 22.85 -5.76
C ILE A 298 -24.06 23.59 -7.02
N PHE A 299 -25.25 23.29 -7.54
CA PHE A 299 -25.79 23.96 -8.74
C PHE A 299 -26.05 25.45 -8.55
N HIS A 300 -26.53 25.87 -7.38
CA HIS A 300 -26.69 27.28 -7.02
C HIS A 300 -25.36 28.02 -7.06
N GLU A 301 -24.35 27.49 -6.37
CA GLU A 301 -22.98 28.02 -6.38
C GLU A 301 -22.40 28.03 -7.80
N PHE A 302 -22.65 26.95 -8.57
CA PHE A 302 -22.16 26.84 -9.94
C PHE A 302 -22.80 27.86 -10.89
N GLY A 303 -24.09 28.16 -10.69
CA GLY A 303 -24.83 29.21 -11.40
C GLY A 303 -24.43 30.64 -11.05
N GLY A 304 -23.51 30.84 -10.09
CA GLY A 304 -23.05 32.17 -9.66
C GLY A 304 -23.76 32.69 -8.41
N GLY A 305 -24.58 31.87 -7.76
CA GLY A 305 -25.12 32.17 -6.44
C GLY A 305 -24.01 32.21 -5.36
N SER A 306 -24.23 33.03 -4.33
CA SER A 306 -23.29 33.13 -3.21
C SER A 306 -23.28 31.82 -2.41
N SER A 307 -22.10 31.35 -2.01
CA SER A 307 -21.96 30.24 -1.05
C SER A 307 -22.24 30.68 0.39
N ASN A 308 -22.25 31.99 0.64
CA ASN A 308 -22.48 32.59 1.95
C ASN A 308 -23.82 33.36 1.98
N PRO A 309 -24.48 33.45 3.14
CA PRO A 309 -25.55 34.42 3.37
C PRO A 309 -25.13 35.86 3.03
N ASP A 310 -26.09 36.72 2.64
CA ASP A 310 -25.84 38.11 2.23
C ASP A 310 -25.19 38.97 3.33
N ASP A 311 -25.34 38.59 4.60
CA ASP A 311 -24.81 39.27 5.78
C ASP A 311 -23.39 38.84 6.16
N VAL A 312 -22.78 37.89 5.42
CA VAL A 312 -21.46 37.33 5.73
C VAL A 312 -20.40 37.91 4.80
N ALA A 313 -19.51 38.73 5.35
CA ALA A 313 -18.39 39.31 4.63
C ALA A 313 -17.29 38.28 4.32
N GLY A 314 -16.94 38.11 3.05
CA GLY A 314 -15.80 37.32 2.59
C GLY A 314 -15.54 37.54 1.10
N SER A 315 -14.27 37.53 0.67
CA SER A 315 -13.91 37.70 -0.75
C SER A 315 -14.34 36.53 -1.64
N GLY A 316 -14.82 35.44 -1.04
CA GLY A 316 -14.99 34.14 -1.69
C GLY A 316 -13.67 33.53 -2.13
N ASP A 317 -13.73 32.31 -2.65
CA ASP A 317 -12.68 31.68 -3.45
C ASP A 317 -13.36 30.95 -4.62
N VAL A 318 -12.60 30.51 -5.62
CA VAL A 318 -13.17 29.73 -6.73
C VAL A 318 -13.80 28.44 -6.20
N LYS A 319 -14.88 27.99 -6.84
CA LYS A 319 -15.81 26.97 -6.31
C LYS A 319 -15.14 25.63 -5.99
N TYR A 320 -14.05 25.30 -6.68
CA TYR A 320 -13.24 24.10 -6.45
C TYR A 320 -12.13 24.29 -5.40
N HIS A 321 -12.17 25.35 -4.59
CA HIS A 321 -11.30 25.54 -3.41
C HIS A 321 -12.07 25.47 -2.10
N LEU A 322 -13.41 25.55 -2.12
CA LEU A 322 -14.21 25.59 -0.91
C LEU A 322 -14.18 24.25 -0.18
N GLY A 323 -14.10 24.31 1.15
CA GLY A 323 -14.24 23.15 2.02
C GLY A 323 -15.70 22.74 2.16
N THR A 324 -15.92 21.51 2.64
CA THR A 324 -17.26 21.05 3.05
C THR A 324 -17.12 20.06 4.19
N SER A 325 -18.14 19.96 5.04
CA SER A 325 -18.23 18.88 6.04
C SER A 325 -19.59 18.23 5.99
N THR A 326 -19.64 16.91 6.10
CA THR A 326 -20.86 16.10 6.03
C THR A 326 -20.72 14.85 6.88
N ASP A 327 -21.86 14.29 7.31
CA ASP A 327 -21.90 12.98 7.96
C ASP A 327 -22.46 11.95 7.00
N ARG A 328 -21.88 10.75 7.04
CA ARG A 328 -22.29 9.61 6.24
C ARG A 328 -22.54 8.40 7.13
N GLU A 329 -23.64 7.71 6.88
CA GLU A 329 -23.96 6.45 7.56
C GLU A 329 -23.74 5.27 6.61
N PHE A 330 -23.03 4.24 7.08
CA PHE A 330 -22.94 2.93 6.43
C PHE A 330 -23.11 1.84 7.48
N ASP A 331 -24.05 0.93 7.24
CA ASP A 331 -24.29 -0.23 8.12
C ASP A 331 -24.44 0.16 9.61
N GLY A 332 -25.10 1.29 9.89
CA GLY A 332 -25.30 1.83 11.24
C GLY A 332 -24.09 2.57 11.84
N VAL A 333 -22.99 2.72 11.09
CA VAL A 333 -21.80 3.48 11.49
C VAL A 333 -21.80 4.85 10.85
N ASN A 334 -21.85 5.88 11.68
CA ASN A 334 -21.69 7.27 11.26
C ASN A 334 -20.21 7.66 11.20
N VAL A 335 -19.80 8.19 10.04
CA VAL A 335 -18.46 8.73 9.78
C VAL A 335 -18.60 10.20 9.41
N HIS A 336 -18.00 11.08 10.20
CA HIS A 336 -17.87 12.49 9.87
C HIS A 336 -16.81 12.67 8.79
N MET A 337 -17.08 13.49 7.78
CA MET A 337 -16.12 13.75 6.72
C MET A 337 -15.94 15.25 6.56
N SER A 338 -14.70 15.68 6.36
CA SER A 338 -14.42 17.05 5.98
C SER A 338 -13.41 17.12 4.84
N LEU A 339 -13.70 17.96 3.85
CA LEU A 339 -12.77 18.31 2.78
C LEU A 339 -12.17 19.68 3.08
N VAL A 340 -10.84 19.74 3.14
CA VAL A 340 -10.11 20.96 3.45
C VAL A 340 -10.17 21.93 2.26
N ALA A 341 -10.33 23.23 2.57
CA ALA A 341 -10.19 24.29 1.59
C ALA A 341 -8.72 24.43 1.19
N ASN A 342 -8.44 24.65 -0.10
CA ASN A 342 -7.07 24.67 -0.61
C ASN A 342 -6.88 25.75 -1.67
N PRO A 343 -5.68 26.35 -1.77
CA PRO A 343 -5.35 27.22 -2.89
C PRO A 343 -5.11 26.39 -4.17
N SER A 344 -4.88 27.07 -5.29
CA SER A 344 -4.45 26.42 -6.54
C SER A 344 -3.02 25.87 -6.51
N HIS A 345 -2.23 26.22 -5.49
CA HIS A 345 -0.89 25.65 -5.28
C HIS A 345 -1.05 24.18 -4.90
N LEU A 346 -0.77 23.29 -5.87
CA LEU A 346 -0.95 21.86 -5.71
C LEU A 346 -0.13 21.33 -4.52
N GLU A 347 -0.68 20.32 -3.83
CA GLU A 347 -0.09 19.67 -2.65
C GLU A 347 0.08 20.58 -1.40
N ALA A 348 -0.16 21.89 -1.50
CA ALA A 348 -0.05 22.81 -0.36
C ALA A 348 -1.06 22.54 0.78
N ALA A 349 -2.14 21.82 0.48
CA ALA A 349 -3.15 21.43 1.46
C ALA A 349 -2.77 20.17 2.26
N ASP A 350 -1.80 19.39 1.80
CA ASP A 350 -1.39 18.13 2.42
C ASP A 350 -0.98 18.30 3.88
N PRO A 351 -0.04 19.20 4.24
CA PRO A 351 0.34 19.37 5.64
C PRO A 351 -0.78 19.99 6.48
N VAL A 352 -1.69 20.76 5.86
CA VAL A 352 -2.86 21.33 6.54
C VAL A 352 -3.83 20.23 6.96
N VAL A 353 -4.07 19.26 6.08
CA VAL A 353 -4.87 18.07 6.38
C VAL A 353 -4.22 17.24 7.49
N LEU A 354 -2.92 16.95 7.38
CA LEU A 354 -2.20 16.18 8.40
C LEU A 354 -2.24 16.88 9.78
N GLY A 355 -2.04 18.20 9.81
CA GLY A 355 -2.17 19.00 11.02
C GLY A 355 -3.59 18.99 11.60
N LYS A 356 -4.62 19.14 10.76
CA LYS A 356 -6.03 19.04 11.17
C LYS A 356 -6.35 17.66 11.75
N VAL A 357 -5.90 16.58 11.11
CA VAL A 357 -6.06 15.22 11.60
C VAL A 357 -5.39 15.04 12.95
N ARG A 358 -4.15 15.50 13.11
CA ARG A 358 -3.42 15.41 14.38
C ARG A 358 -4.16 16.15 15.51
N ALA A 359 -4.72 17.33 15.22
CA ALA A 359 -5.54 18.07 16.18
C ALA A 359 -6.82 17.29 16.56
N LEU A 360 -7.52 16.71 15.59
CA LEU A 360 -8.70 15.89 15.82
C LEU A 360 -8.39 14.62 16.62
N GLN A 361 -7.27 13.95 16.33
CA GLN A 361 -6.79 12.81 17.12
C GLN A 361 -6.52 13.21 18.57
N THR A 362 -5.95 14.41 18.79
CA THR A 362 -5.73 14.95 20.14
C THR A 362 -7.06 15.11 20.87
N MET A 363 -8.04 15.73 20.21
CA MET A 363 -9.36 15.95 20.79
C MET A 363 -10.14 14.66 21.06
N ARG A 364 -9.86 13.58 20.31
CA ARG A 364 -10.49 12.27 20.48
C ARG A 364 -9.69 11.33 21.38
N SER A 365 -8.58 11.80 21.97
CA SER A 365 -7.64 10.96 22.72
C SER A 365 -7.14 9.76 21.91
N ASP A 366 -6.96 9.94 20.59
CA ASP A 366 -6.60 8.91 19.59
C ASP A 366 -5.13 9.05 19.12
N LEU A 367 -4.28 9.74 19.89
CA LEU A 367 -2.86 9.95 19.53
C LEU A 367 -1.97 8.73 19.74
N ALA A 368 -2.44 7.75 20.53
CA ALA A 368 -1.75 6.48 20.75
C ALA A 368 -2.23 5.43 19.72
N ASP A 369 -3.54 5.36 19.50
CA ASP A 369 -4.16 4.29 18.71
C ASP A 369 -4.32 4.66 17.24
N HIS A 370 -4.42 5.95 16.89
CA HIS A 370 -4.61 6.45 15.52
C HIS A 370 -5.71 5.75 14.70
N THR A 371 -6.78 5.33 15.36
CA THR A 371 -7.78 4.44 14.76
C THR A 371 -9.02 5.20 14.30
N GLN A 372 -9.35 6.33 14.94
CA GLN A 372 -10.62 7.02 14.74
C GLN A 372 -10.57 8.13 13.69
N VAL A 373 -9.43 8.78 13.49
CA VAL A 373 -9.29 9.88 12.51
C VAL A 373 -8.33 9.48 11.39
N LEU A 374 -8.82 9.53 10.16
CA LEU A 374 -8.12 9.10 8.95
C LEU A 374 -7.81 10.31 8.04
N PRO A 375 -6.53 10.58 7.72
CA PRO A 375 -6.19 11.43 6.58
C PRO A 375 -6.32 10.65 5.26
N VAL A 376 -6.96 11.26 4.27
CA VAL A 376 -6.94 10.81 2.88
C VAL A 376 -6.52 11.97 1.99
N LEU A 377 -5.42 11.80 1.24
CA LEU A 377 -4.89 12.81 0.34
C LEU A 377 -5.00 12.36 -1.10
N ILE A 378 -5.58 13.20 -1.96
CA ILE A 378 -5.84 12.90 -3.37
C ILE A 378 -5.00 13.84 -4.25
N HIS A 379 -4.12 13.24 -5.05
CA HIS A 379 -3.07 13.93 -5.77
C HIS A 379 -3.23 13.81 -7.28
N GLY A 380 -2.58 14.70 -8.04
CA GLY A 380 -2.33 14.50 -9.47
C GLY A 380 -0.94 13.89 -9.69
N ASP A 381 -0.75 13.07 -10.72
CA ASP A 381 0.52 12.36 -10.98
C ASP A 381 1.74 13.29 -11.07
N ALA A 382 1.64 14.36 -11.85
CA ALA A 382 2.76 15.28 -12.03
C ALA A 382 3.10 16.06 -10.75
N ALA A 383 2.09 16.42 -9.96
CA ALA A 383 2.29 17.19 -8.74
C ALA A 383 2.81 16.32 -7.59
N PHE A 384 2.30 15.09 -7.45
CA PHE A 384 2.78 14.12 -6.46
C PHE A 384 4.27 13.82 -6.62
N ALA A 385 4.74 13.71 -7.87
CA ALA A 385 6.15 13.46 -8.16
C ALA A 385 7.04 14.71 -8.07
N GLY A 386 6.48 15.91 -8.35
CA GLY A 386 7.26 17.12 -8.58
C GLY A 386 7.30 18.13 -7.43
N GLN A 387 6.32 18.13 -6.52
CA GLN A 387 6.27 19.09 -5.42
C GLN A 387 6.99 18.57 -4.18
N GLY A 388 8.04 19.28 -3.73
CA GLY A 388 8.85 18.88 -2.57
C GLY A 388 8.06 18.73 -1.26
N ILE A 389 6.94 19.45 -1.13
CA ILE A 389 6.06 19.38 0.05
C ILE A 389 5.45 17.98 0.26
N VAL A 390 5.30 17.19 -0.81
CA VAL A 390 4.85 15.80 -0.72
C VAL A 390 5.86 14.95 0.03
N TRP A 391 7.14 15.09 -0.30
CA TRP A 391 8.22 14.40 0.41
C TRP A 391 8.34 14.88 1.86
N GLU A 392 8.18 16.19 2.13
CA GLU A 392 8.15 16.72 3.50
C GLU A 392 7.02 16.09 4.32
N CYS A 393 5.82 15.97 3.75
CA CYS A 393 4.67 15.34 4.39
C CYS A 393 4.88 13.84 4.64
N LEU A 394 5.38 13.10 3.65
CA LEU A 394 5.73 11.69 3.83
C LEU A 394 6.78 11.54 4.94
N GLY A 395 7.79 12.42 4.97
CA GLY A 395 8.83 12.46 6.00
C GLY A 395 8.30 12.65 7.43
N PHE A 396 7.09 13.19 7.61
CA PHE A 396 6.43 13.27 8.92
C PHE A 396 5.86 11.93 9.42
N SER A 397 5.71 10.94 8.54
CA SER A 397 5.22 9.61 8.89
C SER A 397 6.09 8.98 9.99
N GLY A 398 5.48 8.59 11.09
CA GLY A 398 6.17 8.02 12.25
C GLY A 398 6.90 9.01 13.18
N ILE A 399 6.99 10.30 12.83
CA ILE A 399 7.59 11.31 13.74
C ILE A 399 6.58 11.66 14.84
N ARG A 400 6.93 11.43 16.11
CA ARG A 400 6.02 11.60 17.28
C ARG A 400 5.20 12.90 17.29
N GLY A 401 5.77 14.03 16.88
CA GLY A 401 5.09 15.32 16.85
C GLY A 401 4.02 15.45 15.77
N TYR A 402 4.19 14.75 14.65
CA TYR A 402 3.41 14.92 13.42
C TYR A 402 2.63 13.66 13.01
N ASN A 403 2.95 12.51 13.61
CA ASN A 403 2.39 11.22 13.23
C ASN A 403 0.86 11.21 13.34
N THR A 404 0.20 10.89 12.24
CA THR A 404 -1.26 10.70 12.15
C THR A 404 -1.65 9.21 12.06
N GLY A 405 -0.68 8.30 12.22
CA GLY A 405 -0.87 6.85 12.10
C GLY A 405 -1.21 6.40 10.68
N GLY A 406 -0.46 6.93 9.71
CA GLY A 406 -0.60 6.60 8.30
C GLY A 406 -1.67 7.40 7.58
N CYS A 407 -1.34 7.85 6.37
CA CYS A 407 -2.23 8.48 5.41
C CYS A 407 -2.53 7.54 4.23
N ILE A 408 -3.77 7.57 3.73
CA ILE A 408 -4.09 6.94 2.44
C ILE A 408 -3.89 7.98 1.35
N HIS A 409 -2.94 7.73 0.47
CA HIS A 409 -2.67 8.57 -0.69
C HIS A 409 -3.34 7.97 -1.93
N PHE A 410 -4.12 8.76 -2.66
CA PHE A 410 -4.76 8.35 -3.90
C PHE A 410 -4.30 9.25 -5.05
N VAL A 411 -3.51 8.72 -5.97
CA VAL A 411 -3.00 9.47 -7.12
C VAL A 411 -3.93 9.24 -8.31
N ILE A 412 -4.53 10.32 -8.83
CA ILE A 412 -5.29 10.32 -10.08
C ILE A 412 -4.28 10.44 -11.25
N ASN A 413 -3.66 9.30 -11.59
CA ASN A 413 -2.64 9.23 -12.61
C ASN A 413 -3.26 9.15 -14.01
N ASN A 414 -3.66 10.31 -14.50
CA ASN A 414 -4.20 10.48 -15.83
C ASN A 414 -3.11 10.58 -16.92
N GLN A 415 -1.85 10.31 -16.55
CA GLN A 415 -0.68 10.22 -17.41
C GLN A 415 -0.31 11.53 -18.12
N ILE A 416 -0.72 12.68 -17.57
CA ILE A 416 -0.41 14.01 -18.14
C ILE A 416 -0.56 15.13 -17.11
N GLY A 417 0.49 15.96 -16.97
CA GLY A 417 0.45 17.21 -16.19
C GLY A 417 0.27 18.42 -17.09
N PHE A 418 -0.92 19.02 -17.14
CA PHE A 418 -1.25 20.08 -18.10
C PHE A 418 -1.02 19.62 -19.56
N THR A 419 0.11 19.98 -20.17
CA THR A 419 0.58 19.57 -21.51
C THR A 419 1.78 18.63 -21.47
N THR A 420 2.34 18.37 -20.29
CA THR A 420 3.61 17.66 -20.09
C THR A 420 3.39 16.16 -19.92
N SER A 421 4.07 15.36 -20.74
CA SER A 421 4.08 13.89 -20.64
C SER A 421 4.92 13.40 -19.44
N PRO A 422 4.61 12.21 -18.89
CA PRO A 422 5.30 11.61 -17.74
C PRO A 422 6.83 11.62 -17.79
N GLN A 423 7.41 11.28 -18.95
CA GLN A 423 8.86 11.24 -19.17
C GLN A 423 9.58 12.59 -18.99
N PHE A 424 8.85 13.70 -18.97
CA PHE A 424 9.37 15.05 -18.75
C PHE A 424 8.98 15.60 -17.38
N ALA A 425 8.18 14.88 -16.60
CA ALA A 425 7.69 15.29 -15.29
C ALA A 425 8.42 14.60 -14.12
N ARG A 426 9.07 13.45 -14.37
CA ARG A 426 9.76 12.65 -13.34
C ARG A 426 10.89 11.81 -13.94
N SER A 427 11.75 11.29 -13.07
CA SER A 427 12.92 10.46 -13.46
C SER A 427 12.80 8.99 -13.06
N SER A 428 11.62 8.56 -12.63
CA SER A 428 11.33 7.19 -12.20
C SER A 428 10.07 6.65 -12.91
N PRO A 429 9.84 5.32 -12.94
CA PRO A 429 8.72 4.74 -13.68
C PRO A 429 7.36 5.27 -13.23
N TYR A 430 7.16 5.45 -11.92
CA TYR A 430 5.87 5.80 -11.34
C TYR A 430 5.91 7.17 -10.65
N PRO A 431 4.80 7.94 -10.68
CA PRO A 431 4.72 9.17 -9.88
C PRO A 431 4.80 8.87 -8.38
N SER A 432 4.42 7.66 -7.96
CA SER A 432 4.38 7.21 -6.58
C SER A 432 5.72 6.80 -5.97
N ASP A 433 6.80 6.79 -6.75
CA ASP A 433 8.13 6.35 -6.28
C ASP A 433 8.66 7.18 -5.10
N VAL A 434 8.21 8.43 -4.93
CA VAL A 434 8.53 9.27 -3.76
C VAL A 434 8.13 8.61 -2.43
N ALA A 435 7.07 7.80 -2.42
CA ALA A 435 6.58 7.10 -1.23
C ALA A 435 7.47 5.93 -0.77
N LYS A 436 8.35 5.43 -1.65
CA LYS A 436 9.33 4.39 -1.30
C LYS A 436 10.31 4.85 -0.25
N GLY A 437 10.58 6.17 -0.17
CA GLY A 437 11.50 6.71 0.83
C GLY A 437 11.04 6.53 2.28
N VAL A 438 9.73 6.32 2.50
CA VAL A 438 9.16 5.96 3.81
C VAL A 438 8.66 4.52 3.87
N MET A 439 9.05 3.72 2.88
CA MET A 439 8.66 2.31 2.74
C MET A 439 7.14 2.10 2.68
N ALA A 440 6.37 3.05 2.14
CA ALA A 440 4.94 2.83 1.93
C ALA A 440 4.72 1.79 0.82
N PRO A 441 3.81 0.81 0.97
CA PRO A 441 3.35 -0.01 -0.15
C PRO A 441 2.61 0.83 -1.18
N ILE A 442 2.70 0.40 -2.44
CA ILE A 442 2.07 1.07 -3.58
C ILE A 442 1.24 0.04 -4.35
N LEU A 443 -0.04 0.32 -4.54
CA LEU A 443 -0.92 -0.43 -5.44
C LEU A 443 -1.18 0.41 -6.68
N HIS A 444 -0.61 0.01 -7.81
CA HIS A 444 -0.95 0.56 -9.11
C HIS A 444 -2.17 -0.16 -9.64
N VAL A 445 -3.19 0.59 -10.09
CA VAL A 445 -4.47 0.01 -10.50
C VAL A 445 -4.97 0.62 -11.79
N ASN A 446 -5.50 -0.24 -12.67
CA ASN A 446 -6.12 0.17 -13.91
C ASN A 446 -7.49 0.82 -13.63
N GLY A 447 -7.63 2.09 -14.00
CA GLY A 447 -8.84 2.89 -13.80
C GLY A 447 -10.04 2.46 -14.65
N ASP A 448 -9.84 1.64 -15.69
CA ASP A 448 -10.93 1.01 -16.44
C ASP A 448 -11.48 -0.25 -15.75
N ASP A 449 -10.88 -0.68 -14.63
CA ASP A 449 -11.39 -1.76 -13.78
C ASP A 449 -11.85 -1.22 -12.41
N PRO A 450 -13.11 -0.76 -12.29
CA PRO A 450 -13.66 -0.26 -11.04
C PRO A 450 -13.60 -1.26 -9.88
N GLU A 451 -13.66 -2.58 -10.14
CA GLU A 451 -13.51 -3.60 -9.10
C GLU A 451 -12.08 -3.61 -8.55
N ALA A 452 -11.07 -3.51 -9.43
CA ALA A 452 -9.67 -3.48 -9.03
C ALA A 452 -9.34 -2.23 -8.19
N VAL A 453 -9.79 -1.04 -8.62
CA VAL A 453 -9.57 0.21 -7.87
C VAL A 453 -10.26 0.16 -6.51
N THR A 454 -11.49 -0.36 -6.45
CA THR A 454 -12.26 -0.51 -5.20
C THR A 454 -11.58 -1.50 -4.26
N PHE A 455 -11.08 -2.62 -4.78
CA PHE A 455 -10.33 -3.61 -4.03
C PHE A 455 -9.01 -3.03 -3.47
N ALA A 456 -8.26 -2.27 -4.27
CA ALA A 456 -7.02 -1.64 -3.81
C ALA A 456 -7.27 -0.67 -2.64
N CYS A 457 -8.36 0.12 -2.70
CA CYS A 457 -8.75 0.99 -1.59
C CYS A 457 -9.19 0.21 -0.33
N LYS A 458 -9.87 -0.94 -0.49
CA LYS A 458 -10.18 -1.85 0.61
C LYS A 458 -8.90 -2.39 1.28
N VAL A 459 -7.94 -2.87 0.49
CA VAL A 459 -6.64 -3.33 1.02
C VAL A 459 -5.90 -2.19 1.71
N ALA A 460 -5.94 -0.99 1.15
CA ALA A 460 -5.27 0.18 1.71
C ALA A 460 -5.81 0.58 3.08
N ILE A 461 -7.13 0.62 3.26
CA ILE A 461 -7.70 0.94 4.58
C ILE A 461 -7.45 -0.16 5.60
N GLU A 462 -7.47 -1.44 5.21
CA GLU A 462 -7.09 -2.54 6.10
C GLU A 462 -5.61 -2.44 6.52
N TYR A 463 -4.70 -2.17 5.58
CA TYR A 463 -3.27 -2.00 5.85
C TYR A 463 -3.02 -0.81 6.78
N ARG A 464 -3.60 0.36 6.47
CA ARG A 464 -3.48 1.56 7.30
C ARG A 464 -4.01 1.31 8.70
N GLN A 465 -5.17 0.67 8.85
CA GLN A 465 -5.72 0.35 10.17
C GLN A 465 -4.89 -0.69 10.93
N THR A 466 -4.20 -1.60 10.24
CA THR A 466 -3.36 -2.62 10.89
C THR A 466 -2.02 -2.06 11.35
N PHE A 467 -1.30 -1.36 10.47
CA PHE A 467 0.10 -0.97 10.70
C PHE A 467 0.30 0.50 11.06
N LYS A 468 -0.74 1.33 10.89
CA LYS A 468 -0.68 2.79 11.09
C LYS A 468 0.42 3.44 10.25
N ARG A 469 0.56 2.98 9.01
CA ARG A 469 1.53 3.43 8.01
C ARG A 469 0.84 3.96 6.77
N ASP A 470 1.56 4.82 6.07
CA ASP A 470 1.13 5.40 4.80
C ASP A 470 1.05 4.32 3.72
N ILE A 471 0.10 4.46 2.81
CA ILE A 471 -0.09 3.57 1.67
C ILE A 471 -0.57 4.38 0.46
N VAL A 472 -0.09 4.03 -0.72
CA VAL A 472 -0.40 4.74 -1.97
C VAL A 472 -1.21 3.85 -2.91
N ILE A 473 -2.28 4.42 -3.45
CA ILE A 473 -3.01 3.89 -4.59
C ILE A 473 -2.69 4.78 -5.79
N ASP A 474 -2.06 4.22 -6.82
CA ASP A 474 -1.76 4.88 -8.09
C ASP A 474 -2.77 4.43 -9.15
N MET A 475 -3.85 5.20 -9.33
CA MET A 475 -4.90 4.87 -10.29
C MET A 475 -4.53 5.38 -11.68
N TRP A 476 -4.09 4.46 -12.53
CA TRP A 476 -3.80 4.71 -13.94
C TRP A 476 -5.09 4.93 -14.70
N CYS A 477 -5.28 6.15 -15.19
CA CYS A 477 -6.49 6.58 -15.84
C CYS A 477 -6.15 7.48 -17.04
N TYR A 478 -7.11 8.23 -17.55
CA TYR A 478 -6.85 9.23 -18.59
C TYR A 478 -7.62 10.53 -18.32
N ARG A 479 -7.40 11.55 -19.14
CA ARG A 479 -8.17 12.80 -19.11
C ARG A 479 -8.91 12.99 -20.42
N ARG A 480 -10.24 12.86 -20.38
CA ARG A 480 -11.08 12.91 -21.60
C ARG A 480 -10.91 14.22 -22.39
N PHE A 481 -10.88 15.34 -21.68
CA PHE A 481 -10.79 16.68 -22.25
C PHE A 481 -9.40 17.28 -22.04
N GLY A 482 -9.20 18.54 -22.45
CA GLY A 482 -8.00 19.32 -22.12
C GLY A 482 -7.79 19.48 -20.61
N HIS A 483 -6.76 20.23 -20.19
CA HIS A 483 -6.51 20.44 -18.76
C HIS A 483 -7.69 21.13 -18.09
N ASN A 484 -8.26 22.12 -18.77
CA ASN A 484 -9.65 22.50 -18.60
C ASN A 484 -10.46 22.20 -19.88
N GLU A 485 -11.78 22.28 -19.78
CA GLU A 485 -12.71 21.88 -20.84
C GLU A 485 -12.64 22.77 -22.09
N GLY A 486 -12.01 23.94 -22.02
CA GLY A 486 -11.77 24.84 -23.16
C GLY A 486 -10.39 24.70 -23.81
N ASP A 487 -9.48 23.90 -23.25
CA ASP A 487 -8.14 23.69 -23.83
C ASP A 487 -8.20 22.65 -24.95
N GLU A 488 -7.39 22.84 -26.01
CA GLU A 488 -7.19 21.86 -27.08
C GLU A 488 -5.91 21.03 -26.81
N PRO A 489 -6.03 19.80 -26.28
CA PRO A 489 -4.88 19.00 -25.89
C PRO A 489 -4.13 18.36 -27.07
N SER A 490 -4.78 18.23 -28.24
CA SER A 490 -4.17 17.60 -29.41
C SER A 490 -2.98 18.40 -29.96
N PHE A 491 -2.85 19.68 -29.58
CA PHE A 491 -1.68 20.49 -29.93
C PHE A 491 -0.37 19.97 -29.34
N THR A 492 -0.43 19.28 -28.19
CA THR A 492 0.77 18.76 -27.51
C THR A 492 0.76 17.25 -27.35
N GLN A 493 -0.42 16.62 -27.28
CA GLN A 493 -0.56 15.18 -27.06
C GLN A 493 -1.47 14.49 -28.12
N PRO A 494 -1.19 14.65 -29.43
CA PRO A 494 -2.09 14.21 -30.50
C PRO A 494 -2.34 12.70 -30.51
N LEU A 495 -1.31 11.88 -30.25
CA LEU A 495 -1.44 10.41 -30.26
C LEU A 495 -2.30 9.92 -29.08
N MET A 496 -2.08 10.48 -27.89
CA MET A 496 -2.86 10.15 -26.70
C MET A 496 -4.33 10.49 -26.91
N TYR A 497 -4.62 11.70 -27.39
CA TYR A 497 -6.00 12.15 -27.57
C TYR A 497 -6.72 11.50 -28.76
N ALA A 498 -6.00 11.06 -29.78
CA ALA A 498 -6.55 10.19 -30.82
C ALA A 498 -7.01 8.83 -30.27
N LYS A 499 -6.28 8.25 -29.30
CA LYS A 499 -6.68 7.01 -28.62
C LYS A 499 -7.86 7.25 -27.68
N ILE A 500 -7.77 8.28 -26.83
CA ILE A 500 -8.83 8.71 -25.90
C ILE A 500 -10.14 8.88 -26.66
N LYS A 501 -10.17 9.64 -27.77
CA LYS A 501 -11.40 9.92 -28.55
C LYS A 501 -12.19 8.67 -28.93
N ASN A 502 -11.51 7.53 -29.15
CA ASN A 502 -12.14 6.26 -29.53
C ASN A 502 -12.28 5.27 -28.37
N HIS A 503 -11.82 5.65 -27.17
CA HIS A 503 -11.89 4.81 -25.99
C HIS A 503 -13.26 5.00 -25.30
N PRO A 504 -13.99 3.91 -25.01
CA PRO A 504 -15.30 3.95 -24.35
C PRO A 504 -15.21 4.51 -22.93
N GLY A 505 -16.35 4.92 -22.37
CA GLY A 505 -16.44 5.35 -20.97
C GLY A 505 -16.18 4.18 -20.01
N VAL A 506 -15.75 4.47 -18.79
CA VAL A 506 -15.48 3.46 -17.76
C VAL A 506 -16.75 2.65 -17.44
N SER A 507 -17.92 3.31 -17.39
CA SER A 507 -19.21 2.64 -17.16
C SER A 507 -19.56 1.66 -18.28
N GLU A 508 -19.21 1.99 -19.52
CA GLU A 508 -19.48 1.15 -20.70
C GLU A 508 -18.57 -0.08 -20.72
N VAL A 509 -17.26 0.12 -20.47
CA VAL A 509 -16.29 -0.99 -20.33
C VAL A 509 -16.75 -1.96 -19.26
N TYR A 510 -17.13 -1.43 -18.09
CA TYR A 510 -17.49 -2.27 -16.96
C TYR A 510 -18.87 -2.93 -17.14
N ALA A 511 -19.86 -2.21 -17.67
CA ALA A 511 -21.18 -2.77 -17.95
C ALA A 511 -21.10 -3.94 -18.95
N LYS A 512 -20.31 -3.80 -20.01
CA LYS A 512 -20.08 -4.89 -20.97
C LYS A 512 -19.57 -6.15 -20.29
N ARG A 513 -18.57 -6.03 -19.41
CA ARG A 513 -18.05 -7.15 -18.61
C ARG A 513 -19.14 -7.79 -17.74
N LEU A 514 -20.00 -6.98 -17.10
CA LEU A 514 -21.07 -7.50 -16.25
C LEU A 514 -22.20 -8.19 -17.03
N VAL A 515 -22.48 -7.75 -18.25
CA VAL A 515 -23.42 -8.44 -19.16
C VAL A 515 -22.85 -9.79 -19.58
N GLU A 516 -21.57 -9.85 -19.97
CA GLU A 516 -20.89 -11.10 -20.33
C GLU A 516 -20.87 -12.10 -19.16
N GLN A 517 -20.78 -11.61 -17.92
CA GLN A 517 -20.86 -12.42 -16.69
C GLN A 517 -22.30 -12.78 -16.28
N GLY A 518 -23.33 -12.27 -16.95
CA GLY A 518 -24.73 -12.49 -16.58
C GLY A 518 -25.17 -11.81 -15.28
N VAL A 519 -24.42 -10.81 -14.79
CA VAL A 519 -24.71 -10.09 -13.54
C VAL A 519 -25.80 -9.04 -13.74
N ILE A 520 -25.81 -8.38 -14.90
CA ILE A 520 -26.81 -7.38 -15.30
C ILE A 520 -27.41 -7.74 -16.66
N ASP A 521 -28.60 -7.23 -16.93
CA ASP A 521 -29.21 -7.26 -18.26
C ASP A 521 -28.82 -6.00 -19.06
N ALA A 522 -29.20 -5.98 -20.36
CA ALA A 522 -28.90 -4.87 -21.25
C ALA A 522 -29.60 -3.54 -20.88
N GLY A 523 -30.70 -3.57 -20.12
CA GLY A 523 -31.47 -2.39 -19.74
C GLY A 523 -31.02 -1.74 -18.43
N PHE A 524 -30.22 -2.44 -17.61
CA PHE A 524 -29.77 -1.96 -16.30
C PHE A 524 -29.07 -0.59 -16.37
N THR A 525 -28.13 -0.43 -17.31
CA THR A 525 -27.35 0.80 -17.45
C THR A 525 -28.24 1.97 -17.84
N ASP A 526 -29.09 1.80 -18.85
CA ASP A 526 -30.00 2.85 -19.33
C ASP A 526 -30.97 3.28 -18.21
N GLN A 527 -31.49 2.33 -17.45
CA GLN A 527 -32.35 2.62 -16.31
C GLN A 527 -31.61 3.46 -15.26
N LYS A 528 -30.36 3.13 -14.93
CA LYS A 528 -29.55 3.86 -13.95
C LYS A 528 -29.18 5.27 -14.42
N VAL A 529 -28.82 5.40 -15.70
CA VAL A 529 -28.56 6.70 -16.33
C VAL A 529 -29.81 7.58 -16.26
N GLN A 530 -30.97 7.05 -16.62
CA GLN A 530 -32.23 7.80 -16.58
C GLN A 530 -32.57 8.24 -15.15
N GLN A 531 -32.55 7.31 -14.19
CA GLN A 531 -32.84 7.59 -12.77
C GLN A 531 -31.98 8.73 -12.22
N PHE A 532 -30.67 8.70 -12.47
CA PHE A 532 -29.77 9.72 -11.96
C PHE A 532 -29.91 11.04 -12.72
N THR A 533 -30.12 11.00 -14.03
CA THR A 533 -30.34 12.23 -14.83
C THR A 533 -31.60 12.96 -14.38
N ASP A 534 -32.69 12.24 -14.12
CA ASP A 534 -33.94 12.83 -13.62
C ASP A 534 -33.76 13.48 -12.24
N LEU A 535 -32.98 12.84 -11.36
CA LEU A 535 -32.60 13.42 -10.07
C LEU A 535 -31.81 14.73 -10.26
N LEU A 536 -30.81 14.74 -11.13
CA LEU A 536 -30.00 15.94 -11.39
C LEU A 536 -30.83 17.08 -12.00
N GLU A 537 -31.75 16.79 -12.92
CA GLU A 537 -32.67 17.80 -13.47
C GLU A 537 -33.56 18.40 -12.36
N GLY A 538 -34.14 17.57 -11.49
CA GLY A 538 -34.96 18.03 -10.38
C GLY A 538 -34.18 18.92 -9.40
N GLU A 539 -32.97 18.50 -9.02
CA GLU A 539 -32.10 19.27 -8.13
C GLU A 539 -31.57 20.55 -8.78
N PHE A 540 -31.34 20.54 -10.09
CA PHE A 540 -30.93 21.73 -10.85
C PHE A 540 -32.03 22.79 -10.87
N GLU A 541 -33.28 22.40 -11.12
CA GLU A 541 -34.42 23.33 -11.03
C GLU A 541 -34.61 23.85 -9.60
N ALA A 542 -34.48 22.99 -8.58
CA ALA A 542 -34.53 23.40 -7.18
C ALA A 542 -33.39 24.35 -6.77
N GLY A 543 -32.21 24.23 -7.38
CA GLY A 543 -31.06 25.10 -7.12
C GLY A 543 -31.28 26.57 -7.52
N LYS A 544 -32.19 26.84 -8.47
CA LYS A 544 -32.50 28.20 -8.93
C LYS A 544 -33.19 29.06 -7.86
N SER A 545 -33.93 28.44 -6.95
CA SER A 545 -34.63 29.10 -5.84
C SER A 545 -34.00 28.84 -4.47
N TYR A 546 -32.82 28.18 -4.44
CA TYR A 546 -32.08 27.97 -3.21
C TYR A 546 -31.54 29.30 -2.65
N LEU A 547 -31.59 29.46 -1.34
CA LEU A 547 -31.00 30.58 -0.61
C LEU A 547 -30.04 30.03 0.44
N ALA A 548 -28.82 30.57 0.48
CA ALA A 548 -27.83 30.23 1.49
C ALA A 548 -28.23 30.88 2.83
N ASN A 549 -28.99 30.15 3.65
CA ASN A 549 -29.59 30.71 4.86
C ASN A 549 -28.72 30.57 6.13
N LYS A 550 -27.52 29.97 6.06
CA LYS A 550 -26.67 29.73 7.23
C LYS A 550 -25.18 29.67 6.85
N ALA A 551 -24.35 30.51 7.47
CA ALA A 551 -22.90 30.36 7.43
C ALA A 551 -22.45 29.25 8.39
N ASP A 552 -21.44 28.49 7.98
CA ASP A 552 -20.94 27.32 8.71
C ASP A 552 -19.71 27.63 9.60
N TRP A 553 -19.12 28.83 9.50
CA TRP A 553 -17.82 29.16 10.12
C TRP A 553 -17.75 29.01 11.64
N PHE A 554 -18.88 29.19 12.34
CA PHE A 554 -18.99 29.01 13.80
C PHE A 554 -19.90 27.84 14.20
N ALA A 555 -20.16 26.90 13.28
CA ALA A 555 -20.93 25.71 13.59
C ALA A 555 -20.05 24.60 14.20
N GLY A 556 -20.67 23.49 14.60
CA GLY A 556 -19.97 22.32 15.14
C GLY A 556 -19.23 22.64 16.43
N ARG A 557 -17.91 22.38 16.46
CA ARG A 557 -17.07 22.60 17.65
C ARG A 557 -16.79 24.07 17.94
N TRP A 558 -17.05 24.96 16.99
CA TRP A 558 -16.89 26.41 17.15
C TRP A 558 -18.21 27.07 17.57
N SER A 559 -19.25 26.27 17.88
CA SER A 559 -20.50 26.76 18.42
C SER A 559 -20.25 27.54 19.72
N GLY A 560 -20.76 28.77 19.78
CA GLY A 560 -20.51 29.70 20.88
C GLY A 560 -19.42 30.74 20.59
N LEU A 561 -18.68 30.60 19.48
CA LEU A 561 -17.85 31.67 18.93
C LEU A 561 -18.68 32.52 17.96
N GLY A 562 -18.31 33.80 17.81
CA GLY A 562 -18.99 34.73 16.90
C GLY A 562 -18.07 35.84 16.43
N ALA A 563 -18.45 36.49 15.33
CA ALA A 563 -17.82 37.73 14.92
C ALA A 563 -18.13 38.82 15.97
N PRO A 564 -17.17 39.69 16.33
CA PRO A 564 -17.43 40.79 17.25
C PRO A 564 -18.55 41.69 16.71
N GLY A 565 -19.51 42.06 17.57
CA GLY A 565 -20.64 42.90 17.19
C GLY A 565 -20.24 44.35 16.86
N ASP A 566 -19.09 44.81 17.37
CA ASP A 566 -18.53 46.14 17.14
C ASP A 566 -17.01 46.16 17.37
N SER A 567 -16.39 47.32 17.13
CA SER A 567 -14.94 47.52 17.29
C SER A 567 -14.46 47.50 18.75
N GLU A 568 -15.34 47.70 19.74
CA GLU A 568 -14.98 47.65 21.16
C GLU A 568 -15.00 46.21 21.70
N SER A 569 -16.02 45.42 21.33
CA SER A 569 -16.18 43.99 21.61
C SER A 569 -15.15 43.13 20.86
N ALA A 570 -14.52 43.64 19.80
CA ALA A 570 -13.40 42.99 19.13
C ALA A 570 -12.22 42.66 20.07
N ARG A 571 -12.12 43.29 21.24
CA ARG A 571 -11.10 42.99 22.27
C ARG A 571 -11.57 41.98 23.33
N ARG A 572 -12.85 41.61 23.36
CA ARG A 572 -13.45 40.69 24.32
C ARG A 572 -14.19 39.60 23.56
N SER A 573 -13.46 38.61 23.07
CA SER A 573 -13.96 37.54 22.19
C SER A 573 -14.77 36.44 22.92
N VAL A 574 -15.08 36.63 24.20
CA VAL A 574 -15.92 35.70 24.98
C VAL A 574 -16.61 36.48 26.10
N ASP A 575 -17.91 36.28 26.29
CA ASP A 575 -18.57 36.64 27.55
C ASP A 575 -18.01 35.73 28.64
N THR A 576 -17.37 36.33 29.64
CA THR A 576 -16.87 35.68 30.86
C THR A 576 -17.91 35.69 31.96
#